data_AF-A0A7J2IET6-F1
#
_entry.id   AF-A0A7J2IET6-F1
#
_cell.length_a   1.000
_cell.length_b   1.000
_cell.length_c   1.000
_cell.angle_alpha   90.00
_cell.angle_beta   90.00
_cell.angle_gamma   90.00
#
_symmetry.space_group_name_H-M   'P 1'
#
loop_
_entity.id
_entity.type
_entity.pdbx_description
1 polymer ?
#
loop_
_entity_poly.entity_id
_entity_poly.type
_entity_poly.pdbx_seq_one_letter_code
_entity_poly.pdbx_strand_id
1 'polypeptide(L)'
;MHRQAFYPKRPGCEIQRVMQKMRPMSKELCLICKGGRALCGVSPCPLLQKISIQAPIKEKLSEDFFGPSPSIFVGHQGYPNVFVGPMTSLDPESASLQDNPAQWYGSNIDEIIR
;
A
#
# COMPACT_ATOMS: atom_id res chain seq x y z
N MET A 1 35.15 13.74 -30.91
CA MET A 1 35.16 14.12 -29.48
C MET A 1 33.73 14.02 -28.93
N HIS A 2 33.33 12.86 -28.43
CA HIS A 2 32.01 12.69 -27.80
C HIS A 2 32.12 12.99 -26.31
N ARG A 3 31.67 14.17 -25.88
CA ARG A 3 31.46 14.48 -24.46
C ARG A 3 30.26 13.67 -23.98
N GLN A 4 30.50 12.56 -23.29
CA GLN A 4 29.46 11.95 -22.46
C GLN A 4 29.17 12.90 -21.31
N ALA A 5 27.97 13.49 -21.32
CA ALA A 5 27.48 14.25 -20.20
C ALA A 5 27.34 13.31 -18.99
N PHE A 6 28.20 13.51 -17.99
CA PHE A 6 28.13 12.81 -16.71
C PHE A 6 26.96 13.38 -15.92
N TYR A 7 25.75 12.91 -16.20
CA TYR A 7 24.60 13.22 -15.37
C TYR A 7 24.79 12.53 -14.00
N PRO A 8 24.71 13.26 -12.87
CA PRO A 8 24.79 12.65 -11.56
C PRO A 8 23.67 11.61 -11.42
N LYS A 9 23.99 10.45 -10.86
CA LYS A 9 23.00 9.39 -10.64
C LYS A 9 21.82 9.97 -9.86
N ARG A 10 20.61 9.86 -10.41
CA ARG A 10 19.41 10.34 -9.73
C ARG A 10 19.21 9.50 -8.47
N PRO A 11 19.12 10.09 -7.27
CA PRO A 11 19.01 9.35 -6.01
C PRO A 11 17.81 8.39 -6.02
N GLY A 12 16.72 8.74 -6.71
CA GLY A 12 15.57 7.85 -6.88
C GLY A 12 15.87 6.54 -7.62
N CYS A 13 16.79 6.54 -8.59
CA CYS A 13 17.18 5.32 -9.33
C CYS A 13 18.00 4.37 -8.44
N GLU A 14 18.81 4.93 -7.54
CA GLU A 14 19.63 4.16 -6.61
C GLU A 14 18.77 3.51 -5.52
N ILE A 15 17.82 4.26 -4.96
CA ILE A 15 16.80 3.73 -4.03
C ILE A 15 16.00 2.58 -4.69
N GLN A 16 15.52 2.77 -5.92
CA GLN A 16 14.77 1.73 -6.64
C GLN A 16 15.58 0.44 -6.87
N ARG A 17 16.87 0.56 -7.18
CA ARG A 17 17.75 -0.61 -7.37
C ARG A 17 17.98 -1.36 -6.06
N VAL A 18 18.20 -0.65 -4.96
CA VAL A 18 18.36 -1.25 -3.63
C VAL A 18 17.06 -1.96 -3.21
N MET A 19 15.90 -1.32 -3.40
CA MET A 19 14.60 -1.93 -3.11
C MET A 19 14.30 -3.17 -3.97
N GLN A 20 14.72 -3.17 -5.25
CA GLN A 20 14.60 -4.36 -6.11
C GLN A 20 15.49 -5.52 -5.63
N LYS A 21 16.72 -5.23 -5.20
CA LYS A 21 17.66 -6.23 -4.69
C LYS A 21 17.21 -6.82 -3.36
N MET A 22 16.53 -6.02 -2.52
CA MET A 22 15.95 -6.46 -1.26
C MET A 22 14.58 -7.12 -1.40
N ARG A 23 14.07 -7.38 -2.61
CA ARG A 23 12.77 -8.08 -2.75
C ARG A 23 12.87 -9.45 -2.05
N PRO A 24 12.15 -9.67 -0.94
CA PRO A 24 12.26 -10.90 -0.16
C PRO A 24 11.60 -12.09 -0.86
N MET A 25 10.91 -11.85 -1.99
CA MET A 25 10.01 -12.80 -2.63
C MET A 25 10.34 -12.88 -4.12
N SER A 26 10.62 -14.09 -4.61
CA SER A 26 10.83 -14.31 -6.03
C SER A 26 9.50 -14.18 -6.76
N LYS A 27 9.45 -13.22 -7.70
CA LYS A 27 8.25 -12.95 -8.50
C LYS A 27 7.77 -14.21 -9.23
N GLU A 28 8.71 -15.03 -9.69
CA GLU A 28 8.44 -16.29 -10.40
C GLU A 28 7.72 -17.32 -9.52
N LEU A 29 8.15 -17.53 -8.27
CA LEU A 29 7.47 -18.46 -7.37
C LEU A 29 6.05 -18.01 -7.06
N CYS A 30 5.81 -16.70 -6.88
CA CYS A 30 4.45 -16.18 -6.68
C CYS A 30 3.55 -16.39 -7.89
N LEU A 31 4.07 -16.23 -9.11
CA LEU A 31 3.30 -16.44 -10.34
C LEU A 31 2.88 -17.90 -10.53
N ILE A 32 3.74 -18.84 -10.12
CA ILE A 32 3.45 -20.29 -10.13
C ILE A 32 2.50 -20.67 -8.99
N CYS A 33 2.76 -20.14 -7.79
CA CYS A 33 2.02 -20.48 -6.58
C CYS A 33 0.58 -19.93 -6.57
N LYS A 34 0.40 -18.67 -7.00
CA LYS A 34 -0.87 -17.91 -6.92
C LYS A 34 -1.56 -17.98 -5.55
N GLY A 35 -0.77 -18.15 -4.49
CA GLY A 35 -1.25 -18.29 -3.11
C GLY A 35 -1.70 -19.70 -2.72
N GLY A 36 -1.84 -20.66 -3.64
CA GLY A 36 -2.43 -21.98 -3.35
C GLY A 36 -1.48 -23.00 -2.70
N ARG A 37 -0.17 -22.83 -2.84
CA ARG A 37 0.85 -23.83 -2.41
C ARG A 37 1.91 -23.30 -1.44
N ALA A 38 1.81 -22.03 -1.04
CA ALA A 38 2.77 -21.37 -0.16
C ALA A 38 4.27 -21.55 -0.53
N LEU A 39 4.61 -21.63 -1.84
CA LEU A 39 5.97 -21.93 -2.31
C LEU A 39 7.06 -20.94 -1.84
N CYS A 40 6.68 -19.71 -1.47
CA CYS A 40 7.61 -18.72 -0.93
C CYS A 40 7.83 -18.83 0.58
N GLY A 41 7.11 -19.73 1.28
CA GLY A 41 7.23 -19.94 2.73
C GLY A 41 6.65 -18.83 3.61
N VAL A 42 6.05 -17.78 3.03
CA VAL A 42 5.47 -16.65 3.78
C VAL A 42 4.03 -16.99 4.19
N SER A 43 3.75 -16.92 5.50
CA SER A 43 2.43 -17.16 6.08
C SER A 43 2.00 -15.98 6.98
N PRO A 44 0.79 -15.40 6.79
CA PRO A 44 -0.15 -15.68 5.71
C PRO A 44 0.37 -15.20 4.33
N CYS A 45 -0.14 -15.78 3.24
CA CYS A 45 0.27 -15.33 1.90
C CYS A 45 -0.23 -13.89 1.66
N PRO A 46 0.65 -12.91 1.37
CA PRO A 46 0.24 -11.51 1.22
C PRO A 46 -0.79 -11.28 0.11
N LEU A 47 -0.77 -12.13 -0.94
CA LEU A 47 -1.75 -12.08 -2.01
C LEU A 47 -3.15 -12.45 -1.52
N LEU A 48 -3.27 -13.55 -0.76
CA LEU A 48 -4.55 -14.01 -0.22
C LEU A 48 -5.05 -13.07 0.87
N GLN A 49 -4.15 -12.56 1.71
CA GLN A 49 -4.48 -11.59 2.75
C GLN A 49 -5.08 -10.32 2.16
N LYS A 50 -4.49 -9.76 1.10
CA LYS A 50 -5.05 -8.62 0.38
C LYS A 50 -6.47 -8.89 -0.12
N ILE A 51 -6.71 -10.06 -0.72
CA ILE A 51 -8.04 -10.45 -1.20
C ILE A 51 -9.02 -10.54 -0.03
N SER A 52 -8.62 -11.17 1.07
CA SER A 52 -9.44 -11.34 2.27
C SER A 52 -9.88 -10.01 2.89
N ILE A 53 -9.01 -8.99 2.85
CA ILE A 53 -9.30 -7.65 3.37
C ILE A 53 -10.18 -6.87 2.37
N GLN A 54 -9.86 -6.92 1.07
CA GLN A 54 -10.54 -6.10 0.07
C GLN A 54 -11.93 -6.60 -0.34
N ALA A 55 -12.15 -7.92 -0.33
CA ALA A 55 -13.43 -8.51 -0.73
C ALA A 55 -14.63 -7.96 0.06
N PRO A 56 -14.65 -7.97 1.41
CA PRO A 56 -15.79 -7.44 2.18
C PRO A 56 -15.95 -5.92 2.04
N ILE A 57 -14.85 -5.18 1.85
CA ILE A 57 -14.89 -3.73 1.64
C ILE A 57 -15.62 -3.41 0.34
N LYS A 58 -15.33 -4.16 -0.73
CA LYS A 58 -15.95 -3.96 -2.04
C LYS A 58 -17.47 -4.15 -2.01
N GLU A 59 -17.97 -5.06 -1.17
CA GLU A 59 -19.41 -5.28 -1.00
C GLU A 59 -20.10 -4.13 -0.23
N LYS A 60 -19.37 -3.44 0.65
CA LYS A 60 -19.88 -2.30 1.44
C LYS A 60 -19.80 -0.96 0.72
N LEU A 61 -19.07 -0.87 -0.39
CA LEU A 61 -18.91 0.35 -1.19
C LEU A 61 -20.16 0.61 -2.04
N SER A 62 -20.84 1.72 -1.77
CA SER A 62 -21.95 2.28 -2.56
C SER A 62 -21.55 3.60 -3.24
N GLU A 63 -22.36 4.09 -4.18
CA GLU A 63 -22.14 5.40 -4.82
C GLU A 63 -22.12 6.53 -3.79
N ASP A 64 -23.02 6.44 -2.80
CA ASP A 64 -23.06 7.32 -1.64
C ASP A 64 -22.59 6.56 -0.40
N PHE A 65 -21.64 7.10 0.35
CA PHE A 65 -21.22 6.54 1.63
C PHE A 65 -21.03 7.64 2.67
N PHE A 66 -21.34 7.32 3.92
CA PHE A 66 -21.28 8.24 5.04
C PHE A 66 -20.46 7.64 6.17
N GLY A 67 -19.65 8.47 6.82
CA GLY A 67 -18.83 8.07 7.95
C GLY A 67 -17.98 9.23 8.47
N PRO A 68 -17.24 9.02 9.57
CA PRO A 68 -16.31 10.01 10.07
C PRO A 68 -15.16 10.22 9.08
N SER A 69 -14.75 11.47 8.92
CA SER A 69 -13.63 11.86 8.06
C SER A 69 -12.44 12.31 8.91
N PRO A 70 -11.54 11.41 9.35
CA PRO A 70 -10.43 11.76 10.25
C PRO A 70 -9.40 12.68 9.60
N SER A 71 -9.24 12.65 8.27
CA SER A 71 -8.31 13.52 7.54
C SER A 71 -8.72 13.81 6.10
N ILE A 72 -7.80 14.45 5.37
CA ILE A 72 -7.95 14.91 4.00
C ILE A 72 -6.93 14.16 3.14
N PHE A 73 -7.42 13.56 2.06
CA PHE A 73 -6.59 12.95 1.04
C PHE A 73 -6.11 13.99 0.03
N VAL A 74 -4.80 14.01 -0.22
CA VAL A 74 -4.15 14.87 -1.22
C VAL A 74 -3.58 14.00 -2.34
N GLY A 75 -4.13 14.13 -3.55
CA GLY A 75 -3.67 13.40 -4.72
C GLY A 75 -2.35 13.93 -5.28
N HIS A 76 -1.64 13.10 -6.04
CA HIS A 76 -0.37 13.49 -6.68
C HIS A 76 -0.53 13.89 -8.17
N GLN A 77 -1.67 13.59 -8.78
CA GLN A 77 -1.90 13.88 -10.20
C GLN A 77 -2.21 15.36 -10.40
N GLY A 78 -1.63 15.97 -11.44
CA GLY A 78 -1.90 17.36 -11.82
C GLY A 78 -1.02 18.43 -11.16
N TYR A 79 -0.01 18.04 -10.37
CA TYR A 79 0.85 18.98 -9.63
C TYR A 79 1.35 20.16 -10.51
N PRO A 80 1.24 21.42 -10.04
CA PRO A 80 0.82 21.82 -8.69
C PRO A 80 -0.70 21.83 -8.43
N ASN A 81 -1.54 21.72 -9.47
CA ASN A 81 -3.00 21.72 -9.35
C ASN A 81 -3.51 20.29 -9.08
N VAL A 82 -3.58 19.93 -7.80
CA VAL A 82 -3.92 18.57 -7.34
C VAL A 82 -5.37 18.44 -6.87
N PHE A 83 -5.90 17.22 -6.94
CA PHE A 83 -7.19 16.88 -6.31
C PHE A 83 -7.03 16.73 -4.80
N VAL A 84 -8.00 17.26 -4.06
CA VAL A 84 -8.08 17.19 -2.60
C VAL A 84 -9.50 16.82 -2.21
N GLY A 85 -9.67 15.91 -1.25
CA GLY A 85 -10.99 15.49 -0.76
C GLY A 85 -10.92 14.86 0.63
N PRO A 86 -12.05 14.77 1.35
CA PRO A 86 -12.07 14.12 2.66
C PRO A 86 -11.77 12.63 2.53
N MET A 87 -11.01 12.10 3.49
CA MET A 87 -10.84 10.65 3.67
C MET A 87 -11.84 10.19 4.70
N THR A 88 -12.73 9.28 4.33
CA THR A 88 -13.85 8.85 5.17
C THR A 88 -13.75 7.35 5.47
N SER A 89 -13.97 6.99 6.73
CA SER A 89 -14.01 5.58 7.16
C SER A 89 -15.42 4.99 7.02
N LEU A 90 -15.50 3.73 6.59
CA LEU A 90 -16.73 2.93 6.59
C LEU A 90 -17.04 2.34 7.98
N ASP A 91 -16.07 2.36 8.90
CA ASP A 91 -16.21 1.87 10.27
C ASP A 91 -15.95 3.02 11.25
N PRO A 92 -17.01 3.59 11.86
CA PRO A 92 -16.88 4.76 12.72
C PRO A 92 -16.03 4.54 13.98
N GLU A 93 -16.02 3.31 14.52
CA GLU A 93 -15.34 3.00 15.77
C GLU A 93 -13.81 2.97 15.59
N SER A 94 -13.34 2.49 14.44
CA SER A 94 -11.91 2.35 14.14
C SER A 94 -11.31 3.56 13.41
N ALA A 95 -12.12 4.53 12.98
CA ALA A 95 -11.69 5.65 12.15
C ALA A 95 -10.50 6.46 12.73
N SER A 96 -10.47 6.66 14.05
CA SER A 96 -9.36 7.39 14.70
C SER A 96 -8.06 6.58 14.71
N LEU A 97 -8.14 5.25 14.81
CA LEU A 97 -6.96 4.38 14.81
C LEU A 97 -6.40 4.24 13.40
N GLN A 98 -7.26 4.10 12.39
CA GLN A 98 -6.89 3.89 10.99
C GLN A 98 -6.08 5.03 10.36
N ASP A 99 -6.10 6.22 10.95
CA ASP A 99 -5.36 7.37 10.45
C ASP A 99 -4.42 7.97 11.51
N ASN A 100 -4.05 7.17 12.52
CA ASN A 100 -3.11 7.58 13.56
C ASN A 100 -1.91 6.61 13.64
N PRO A 101 -0.89 6.80 12.80
CA PRO A 101 0.30 5.95 12.78
C PRO A 101 1.05 5.88 14.12
N ALA A 102 0.92 6.91 14.97
CA ALA A 102 1.56 6.89 16.29
C ALA A 102 0.95 5.80 17.19
N GLN A 103 -0.34 5.49 17.02
CA GLN A 103 -1.02 4.45 17.79
C GLN A 103 -0.76 3.03 17.27
N TRP A 104 -0.18 2.88 16.08
CA TRP A 104 0.17 1.57 15.52
C TRP A 104 1.47 1.01 16.10
N TYR A 105 2.23 1.83 16.81
CA TYR A 105 3.49 1.39 17.38
C TYR A 105 3.26 0.26 18.40
N GLY A 106 3.88 -0.89 18.16
CA GLY A 106 3.73 -2.09 19.00
C GLY A 106 2.58 -3.01 18.58
N SER A 107 1.70 -2.59 17.67
CA SER A 107 0.66 -3.45 17.09
C SER A 107 1.25 -4.44 16.08
N ASN A 108 0.62 -5.60 15.95
CA ASN A 108 0.98 -6.54 14.90
C ASN A 108 0.50 -6.02 13.53
N ILE A 109 1.23 -6.36 12.45
CA ILE A 109 0.80 -6.00 11.09
C ILE A 109 -0.62 -6.51 10.77
N ASP A 110 -0.98 -7.70 11.26
CA ASP A 110 -2.31 -8.29 11.08
C ASP A 110 -3.42 -7.51 11.80
N GLU A 111 -3.08 -6.74 12.84
CA GLU A 111 -4.02 -5.85 13.55
C GLU A 111 -4.17 -4.52 12.82
N ILE A 112 -3.10 -3.99 12.24
CA ILE A 112 -3.09 -2.68 11.56
C ILE A 112 -3.86 -2.74 10.23
N ILE A 113 -3.79 -3.86 9.51
CA ILE A 113 -4.39 -4.01 8.17
C ILE A 113 -5.84 -4.48 8.17
N ARG A 114 -6.41 -4.83 9.32
CA ARG A 114 -7.81 -5.21 9.48
C ARG A 114 -8.72 -3.98 9.49
#